data_AF-H3SBG4-F1
#
_entry.id   AF-H3SBG4-F1
#
_cell.length_a   1.000
_cell.length_b   1.000
_cell.length_c   1.000
_cell.angle_alpha   90.00
_cell.angle_beta   90.00
_cell.angle_gamma   90.00
#
_symmetry.space_group_name_H-M   'P 1'
#
loop_
_entity.id
_entity.type
_entity.pdbx_description
1 polymer ?
#
loop_
_entity_poly.entity_id
_entity_poly.type
_entity_poly.pdbx_seq_one_letter_code
_entity_poly.pdbx_strand_id
1 'polypeptide(L)'
;MKKPQKVTDLEMAFGGDMKKLLPAMSEIPEEFTSLGSKWCKLISDWFYIGLSELKAQPREGIDTQEAFRHIRAILGSFEPKHEHKIAGCAYLMSLWFEDEFSYKRMARA
;
A
#
# COMPACT_ATOMS: atom_id res chain seq x y z
N MET A 1 -11.74 -6.96 9.57
CA MET A 1 -11.19 -6.02 8.56
C MET A 1 -9.99 -5.32 9.19
N LYS A 2 -8.78 -5.48 8.67
CA LYS A 2 -7.60 -4.70 9.15
C LYS A 2 -7.86 -3.24 8.78
N LYS A 3 -7.74 -2.31 9.73
CA LYS A 3 -7.92 -0.86 9.48
C LYS A 3 -6.57 -0.18 9.31
N PRO A 4 -6.50 0.94 8.56
CA PRO A 4 -5.32 1.79 8.53
C PRO A 4 -4.85 2.13 9.94
N GLN A 5 -3.54 2.10 10.16
CA GLN A 5 -2.93 2.53 11.40
C GLN A 5 -2.52 3.99 11.23
N LYS A 6 -2.70 4.77 12.30
CA LYS A 6 -2.13 6.12 12.34
C LYS A 6 -0.62 6.01 12.34
N VAL A 7 0.00 6.58 11.32
CA VAL A 7 1.45 6.66 11.20
C VAL A 7 1.88 8.10 11.44
N THR A 8 2.80 8.30 12.37
CA THR A 8 3.40 9.61 12.64
C THR A 8 4.33 10.05 11.50
N ASP A 9 4.64 11.34 11.41
CA ASP A 9 5.51 11.85 10.36
C ASP A 9 6.93 11.23 10.44
N LEU A 10 7.39 10.88 11.66
CA LEU A 10 8.66 10.20 11.88
C LEU A 10 8.63 8.77 11.32
N GLU A 11 7.56 8.02 11.59
CA GLU A 11 7.38 6.66 11.07
C GLU A 11 7.17 6.64 9.54
N MET A 12 6.56 7.70 8.97
CA MET A 12 6.50 7.85 7.51
C MET A 12 7.88 8.09 6.90
N ALA A 13 8.77 8.81 7.58
CA ALA A 13 10.10 9.15 7.09
C ALA A 13 11.09 7.98 7.16
N PHE A 14 11.02 7.16 8.22
CA PHE A 14 12.01 6.11 8.49
C PHE A 14 11.47 4.68 8.31
N GLY A 15 10.17 4.53 8.00
CA GLY A 15 9.48 3.25 8.06
C GLY A 15 9.06 2.94 9.49
N GLY A 16 7.74 2.81 9.70
CA GLY A 16 7.18 2.49 11.01
C GLY A 16 7.37 1.02 11.41
N ASP A 17 6.64 0.58 12.43
CA ASP A 17 6.69 -0.81 12.90
C ASP A 17 6.09 -1.78 11.87
N MET A 18 6.94 -2.35 11.01
CA MET A 18 6.52 -3.24 9.92
C MET A 18 5.73 -4.45 10.40
N LYS A 19 5.92 -4.92 11.65
CA LYS A 19 5.14 -6.03 12.21
C LYS A 19 3.67 -5.65 12.43
N LYS A 20 3.38 -4.37 12.63
CA LYS A 20 2.02 -3.83 12.77
C LYS A 20 1.44 -3.36 11.45
N LEU A 21 2.29 -2.78 10.61
CA LEU A 21 1.86 -2.14 9.38
C LEU A 21 1.71 -3.14 8.22
N LEU A 22 2.64 -4.08 8.10
CA LEU A 22 2.66 -5.05 7.01
C LEU A 22 2.12 -6.41 7.49
N PRO A 23 1.09 -6.98 6.84
CA PRO A 23 0.63 -8.34 7.11
C PRO A 23 1.76 -9.36 6.92
N ALA A 24 1.76 -10.45 7.69
CA ALA A 24 2.74 -11.51 7.47
C ALA A 24 2.55 -12.12 6.08
N MET A 25 3.63 -12.57 5.43
CA MET A 25 3.55 -13.12 4.07
C MET A 25 2.55 -14.27 3.94
N SER A 26 2.43 -15.10 4.98
CA SER A 26 1.48 -16.21 5.07
C SER A 26 0.00 -15.80 5.18
N GLU A 27 -0.29 -14.55 5.58
CA GLU A 27 -1.65 -14.02 5.65
C GLU A 27 -2.10 -13.38 4.33
N ILE A 28 -1.17 -13.15 3.41
CA ILE A 28 -1.46 -12.49 2.13
C ILE A 28 -1.96 -13.57 1.16
N PRO A 29 -3.18 -13.42 0.59
CA PRO A 29 -3.68 -14.34 -0.41
C PRO A 29 -2.74 -14.43 -1.62
N GLU A 30 -2.57 -15.62 -2.21
CA GLU A 30 -1.63 -15.83 -3.32
C GLU A 30 -1.89 -14.91 -4.53
N GLU A 31 -3.13 -14.50 -4.76
CA GLU A 31 -3.51 -13.55 -5.82
C GLU A 31 -2.80 -12.18 -5.70
N PHE A 32 -2.38 -11.79 -4.50
CA PHE A 32 -1.60 -10.57 -4.25
C PHE A 32 -0.09 -10.82 -4.22
N THR A 33 0.34 -12.08 -4.13
CA THR A 33 1.78 -12.43 -4.18
C THR A 33 2.31 -12.47 -5.62
N SER A 34 1.42 -12.72 -6.58
CA SER A 34 1.74 -12.61 -8.01
C SER A 34 1.44 -11.21 -8.54
N LEU A 35 2.23 -10.72 -9.51
CA LEU A 35 2.01 -9.43 -10.20
C LEU A 35 0.70 -9.40 -11.03
N GLY A 36 -0.18 -10.39 -10.90
CA GLY A 36 -1.42 -10.53 -11.66
C GLY A 36 -2.54 -9.59 -11.18
N SER A 37 -2.55 -9.18 -9.92
CA SER A 37 -3.60 -8.29 -9.41
C SER A 37 -3.41 -6.84 -9.85
N LYS A 38 -4.52 -6.16 -10.19
CA LYS A 38 -4.53 -4.71 -10.48
C LYS A 38 -3.95 -3.89 -9.33
N TRP A 39 -4.14 -4.36 -8.09
CA TRP A 39 -3.61 -3.75 -6.88
C TRP A 39 -2.09 -3.92 -6.81
N CYS A 40 -1.55 -5.09 -7.17
CA CYS A 40 -0.11 -5.32 -7.27
C CYS A 40 0.54 -4.39 -8.31
N LYS A 41 -0.12 -4.19 -9.45
CA LYS A 41 0.35 -3.28 -10.50
C LYS A 41 0.38 -1.83 -10.01
N LEU A 42 -0.70 -1.36 -9.37
CA LEU A 42 -0.76 -0.03 -8.75
C LEU A 42 0.38 0.17 -7.75
N ILE A 43 0.56 -0.77 -6.83
CA ILE A 43 1.57 -0.65 -5.77
C ILE A 43 2.98 -0.74 -6.34
N SER A 44 3.22 -1.62 -7.32
CA SER A 44 4.50 -1.69 -8.02
C SER A 44 4.84 -0.36 -8.70
N ASP A 45 3.87 0.22 -9.42
CA ASP A 45 4.07 1.54 -10.05
C ASP A 45 4.32 2.63 -9.00
N TRP A 46 3.61 2.59 -7.88
CA TRP A 46 3.84 3.51 -6.77
C TRP A 46 5.24 3.34 -6.17
N PHE A 47 5.68 2.11 -5.95
CA PHE A 47 6.97 1.82 -5.35
C PHE A 47 8.16 2.22 -6.25
N TYR A 48 8.11 1.89 -7.55
CA TYR A 48 9.25 2.08 -8.45
C TYR A 48 9.27 3.44 -9.17
N ILE A 49 8.10 4.01 -9.47
CA ILE A 49 7.97 5.22 -10.29
C ILE A 49 7.40 6.38 -9.46
N GLY A 50 6.54 6.06 -8.50
CA GLY A 50 5.71 7.04 -7.80
C GLY A 50 4.44 7.37 -8.59
N LEU A 51 3.46 7.88 -7.87
CA LEU A 51 2.16 8.30 -8.42
C LEU A 51 2.01 9.81 -8.31
N SER A 52 1.55 10.43 -9.40
CA SER A 52 1.17 11.85 -9.42
C SER A 52 -0.27 12.06 -8.98
N GLU A 53 -1.14 11.09 -9.24
CA GLU A 53 -2.55 11.09 -8.85
C GLU A 53 -2.99 9.67 -8.49
N LEU A 54 -3.78 9.51 -7.42
CA LEU A 54 -4.44 8.27 -7.04
C LEU A 54 -5.85 8.61 -6.56
N LYS A 55 -6.87 8.08 -7.26
CA LYS A 55 -8.28 8.18 -6.91
C LYS A 55 -8.79 6.78 -6.63
N ALA A 56 -9.01 6.49 -5.36
CA ALA A 56 -9.62 5.26 -4.89
C ALA A 56 -10.72 5.63 -3.89
N GLN A 57 -11.88 5.00 -4.00
CA GLN A 57 -12.99 5.25 -3.10
C GLN A 57 -12.80 4.41 -1.82
N PRO A 58 -12.70 5.03 -0.64
CA PRO A 58 -12.55 4.27 0.61
C PRO A 58 -13.85 3.53 0.93
N ARG A 59 -13.72 2.34 1.54
CA ARG A 59 -14.84 1.62 2.14
C ARG A 59 -15.32 2.33 3.41
N GLU A 60 -16.50 1.96 3.89
CA GLU A 60 -17.11 2.58 5.09
C GLU A 60 -16.17 2.52 6.31
N GLY A 61 -15.96 3.67 6.95
CA GLY A 61 -15.12 3.79 8.14
C GLY A 61 -13.60 3.74 7.89
N ILE A 62 -13.17 3.85 6.64
CA ILE A 62 -11.77 4.00 6.25
C ILE A 62 -11.46 5.47 5.98
N ASP A 63 -10.44 5.99 6.66
CA ASP A 63 -9.87 7.29 6.34
C ASP A 63 -8.83 7.15 5.22
N THR A 64 -9.08 7.80 4.08
CA THR A 64 -8.20 7.75 2.90
C THR A 64 -6.80 8.29 3.17
N GLN A 65 -6.68 9.37 3.95
CA GLN A 65 -5.38 9.96 4.26
C GLN A 65 -4.57 9.03 5.16
N GLU A 66 -5.18 8.45 6.19
CA GLU A 66 -4.52 7.47 7.05
C GLU A 66 -4.10 6.22 6.27
N ALA A 67 -4.97 5.71 5.40
CA ALA A 67 -4.67 4.57 4.54
C ALA A 67 -3.44 4.85 3.65
N PHE A 68 -3.40 6.00 2.97
CA PHE A 68 -2.27 6.33 2.09
C PHE A 68 -0.99 6.59 2.87
N ARG A 69 -1.05 7.24 4.04
CA ARG A 69 0.11 7.40 4.92
C ARG A 69 0.67 6.06 5.38
N HIS A 70 -0.22 5.13 5.73
CA HIS A 70 0.15 3.78 6.11
C HIS A 70 0.87 3.04 4.97
N ILE A 71 0.30 3.04 3.76
CA ILE A 71 0.96 2.42 2.59
C ILE A 71 2.32 3.07 2.32
N ARG A 72 2.42 4.40 2.35
CA ARG A 72 3.69 5.12 2.13
C ARG A 72 4.77 4.72 3.13
N ALA A 73 4.41 4.57 4.41
CA ALA A 73 5.35 4.16 5.44
C ALA A 73 5.90 2.74 5.21
N ILE A 74 5.07 1.81 4.73
CA ILE A 74 5.50 0.46 4.35
C ILE A 74 6.44 0.51 3.14
N LEU A 75 6.05 1.27 2.10
CA LEU A 75 6.86 1.39 0.88
C LEU A 75 8.21 2.08 1.13
N GLY A 76 8.26 3.04 2.06
CA GLY A 76 9.49 3.76 2.43
C GLY A 76 10.41 3.00 3.38
N SER A 77 9.94 1.96 4.07
CA SER A 77 10.79 1.14 4.94
C SER A 77 11.84 0.37 4.14
N PHE A 78 13.02 0.12 4.72
CA PHE A 78 14.06 -0.72 4.12
C PHE A 78 14.08 -2.17 4.67
N GLU A 79 13.31 -2.49 5.72
CA GLU A 79 13.38 -3.81 6.38
C GLU A 79 12.79 -4.97 5.54
N PRO A 80 11.56 -4.87 4.98
CA PRO A 80 10.96 -6.00 4.25
C PRO A 80 11.50 -6.11 2.81
N LYS A 81 11.42 -7.32 2.25
CA LYS A 81 11.67 -7.55 0.81
C LYS A 81 10.65 -6.78 -0.04
N HIS A 82 11.07 -6.35 -1.24
CA HIS A 82 10.20 -5.61 -2.17
C HIS A 82 8.91 -6.38 -2.51
N GLU A 83 9.01 -7.68 -2.77
CA GLU A 83 7.86 -8.54 -3.08
C GLU A 83 6.84 -8.55 -1.94
N HIS A 84 7.31 -8.64 -0.69
CA HIS A 84 6.44 -8.64 0.49
C HIS A 84 5.77 -7.28 0.69
N LYS A 85 6.49 -6.17 0.49
CA LYS A 85 5.89 -4.82 0.53
C LYS A 85 4.79 -4.69 -0.51
N ILE A 86 5.07 -5.08 -1.75
CA ILE A 86 4.11 -4.94 -2.86
C ILE A 86 2.87 -5.79 -2.60
N ALA A 87 3.05 -7.06 -2.24
CA ALA A 87 1.95 -7.97 -1.97
C ALA A 87 1.10 -7.53 -0.76
N GLY A 88 1.75 -7.12 0.32
CA GLY A 88 1.06 -6.69 1.54
C GLY A 88 0.30 -5.39 1.32
N CYS A 89 0.91 -4.39 0.69
CA CYS A 89 0.22 -3.15 0.35
C CYS A 89 -0.94 -3.38 -0.65
N ALA A 90 -0.78 -4.29 -1.61
CA ALA A 90 -1.85 -4.61 -2.56
C ALA A 90 -3.06 -5.24 -1.86
N TYR A 91 -2.81 -6.17 -0.93
CA TYR A 91 -3.85 -6.75 -0.10
C TYR A 91 -4.50 -5.74 0.84
N LEU A 92 -3.73 -4.85 1.47
CA LEU A 92 -4.28 -3.79 2.31
C LEU A 92 -5.17 -2.82 1.51
N MET A 93 -4.74 -2.43 0.30
CA MET A 93 -5.54 -1.58 -0.57
C MET A 93 -6.86 -2.23 -0.97
N SER A 94 -6.87 -3.52 -1.31
CA SER A 94 -8.12 -4.24 -1.67
C SER A 94 -9.09 -4.35 -0.49
N LEU A 95 -8.57 -4.41 0.74
CA LEU A 95 -9.39 -4.36 1.94
C LEU A 95 -9.94 -2.97 2.25
N TRP A 96 -9.22 -1.90 1.92
CA TRP A 96 -9.57 -0.54 2.36
C TRP A 96 -10.36 0.25 1.34
N PHE A 97 -10.20 -0.06 0.06
CA PHE A 97 -10.79 0.68 -1.03
C PHE A 97 -11.70 -0.21 -1.86
N GLU A 98 -12.63 0.43 -2.55
CA GLU A 98 -13.40 -0.22 -3.59
C GLU A 98 -12.52 -0.59 -4.78
N ASP A 99 -12.98 -1.60 -5.50
CA ASP A 99 -12.24 -2.20 -6.59
C ASP A 99 -12.12 -1.30 -7.82
N GLU A 100 -12.92 -0.24 -7.88
CA GLU A 100 -12.88 0.80 -8.90
C GLU A 100 -11.96 1.94 -8.45
N PHE A 101 -10.79 2.06 -9.10
CA PHE A 101 -9.81 3.11 -8.83
C PHE A 101 -9.09 3.52 -10.10
N SER A 102 -8.50 4.72 -10.09
CA SER A 102 -7.66 5.23 -11.16
C SER A 102 -6.41 5.90 -10.60
N TYR A 103 -5.31 5.86 -11.34
CA TYR A 103 -4.06 6.47 -10.92
C TYR A 103 -3.23 6.91 -12.13
N LYS A 104 -2.35 7.89 -11.90
CA LYS A 104 -1.36 8.34 -12.85
C LYS A 104 0.02 8.17 -12.25
N ARG A 105 0.93 7.58 -13.05
CA ARG A 105 2.35 7.51 -12.71
C ARG A 105 2.96 8.91 -12.71
N MET A 106 4.03 9.12 -11.96
CA MET A 106 4.80 10.36 -12.11
C MET A 106 5.40 10.44 -13.52
N ALA A 107 5.43 11.64 -14.08
CA ALA A 107 6.16 11.88 -15.32
C ALA A 107 7.65 11.64 -15.03
N ARG A 108 8.31 10.86 -15.89
CA ARG A 108 9.76 10.79 -15.87
C ARG A 108 10.27 12.19 -16.23
N ALA A 109 11.04 12.79 -15.33
CA ALA A 109 11.79 14.02 -15.59
C ALA A 109 12.86 13.78 -16.65
#